data_AF-A0A6M2D6Y9-F1
#
_entry.id   AF-A0A6M2D6Y9-F1
#
_cell.length_a   1.000
_cell.length_b   1.000
_cell.length_c   1.000
_cell.angle_alpha   90.00
_cell.angle_beta   90.00
_cell.angle_gamma   90.00
#
_symmetry.space_group_name_H-M   'P 1'
#
loop_
_entity.id
_entity.type
_entity.pdbx_description
1 polymer ?
#
loop_
_entity_poly.entity_id
_entity_poly.type
_entity_poly.pdbx_seq_one_letter_code
_entity_poly.pdbx_strand_id
1 'polypeptide(L)'
;MKTAVVLLLVACFVALATSAKDRATNHRQQFDDWRSCMVQKIPADKVPQYDACHGRSRGTDMHRFRDGLQCVLSSYNIVNKNDVNLDRMAQLARTITQQDLKSAFEECPKNDRNKRVQRAVKCVIDHLERTCPVPDGAAGSRE
;
A
#
# COMPACT_ATOMS: atom_id res chain seq x y z
N MET A 1 -54.93 -17.33 3.32
CA MET A 1 -53.90 -17.04 2.30
C MET A 1 -53.54 -15.56 2.38
N LYS A 2 -52.40 -15.15 3.02
CA LYS A 2 -51.75 -13.82 2.81
C LYS A 2 -50.50 -13.52 3.67
N THR A 3 -50.04 -14.40 4.56
CA THR A 3 -48.89 -14.11 5.45
C THR A 3 -47.58 -14.82 5.11
N ALA A 4 -47.58 -15.82 4.22
CA ALA A 4 -46.38 -16.61 3.95
C ALA A 4 -45.39 -15.98 2.95
N VAL A 5 -45.82 -15.00 2.14
CA VAL A 5 -44.99 -14.45 1.05
C VAL A 5 -44.01 -13.38 1.56
N VAL A 6 -44.33 -12.70 2.67
CA VAL A 6 -43.51 -11.59 3.19
C VAL A 6 -42.23 -12.08 3.89
N LEU A 7 -42.23 -13.29 4.46
CA LEU A 7 -41.08 -13.83 5.19
C LEU A 7 -39.93 -14.33 4.28
N LEU A 8 -40.25 -14.81 3.07
CA LEU A 8 -39.24 -15.32 2.13
C LEU A 8 -38.39 -14.21 1.50
N LEU A 9 -38.96 -13.02 1.27
CA LEU A 9 -38.21 -11.89 0.71
C LEU A 9 -37.19 -11.31 1.70
N VAL A 10 -37.54 -11.24 2.99
CA VAL A 10 -36.62 -10.72 4.03
C VAL A 10 -35.39 -11.61 4.19
N ALA A 11 -35.53 -12.93 4.12
CA ALA A 11 -34.42 -13.88 4.25
C ALA A 11 -33.36 -13.72 3.14
N CYS A 12 -33.77 -13.47 1.89
CA CYS A 12 -32.84 -13.24 0.78
C CYS A 12 -32.04 -11.94 0.94
N PHE A 13 -32.65 -10.86 1.45
CA PHE A 13 -31.93 -9.60 1.69
C PHE A 13 -30.93 -9.71 2.84
N VAL A 14 -31.26 -10.44 3.91
CA VAL A 14 -30.34 -10.63 5.05
C VAL A 14 -29.12 -11.46 4.64
N ALA A 15 -29.29 -12.53 3.85
CA ALA A 15 -28.18 -13.37 3.37
C ALA A 15 -27.25 -12.64 2.38
N LEU A 16 -27.80 -11.77 1.52
CA LEU A 16 -26.99 -10.92 0.63
C LEU A 16 -26.24 -9.82 1.40
N ALA A 17 -26.85 -9.25 2.44
CA ALA A 17 -26.20 -8.24 3.27
C ALA A 17 -25.06 -8.83 4.13
N THR A 18 -25.22 -10.03 4.69
CA THR A 18 -24.15 -10.70 5.44
C THR A 18 -22.99 -11.08 4.52
N SER A 19 -23.26 -11.70 3.38
CA SER A 19 -22.21 -12.08 2.42
C SER A 19 -21.41 -10.87 1.88
N ALA A 20 -22.07 -9.73 1.62
CA ALA A 20 -21.39 -8.50 1.23
C ALA A 20 -20.51 -7.92 2.36
N LYS A 21 -20.99 -7.96 3.60
CA LYS A 21 -20.25 -7.51 4.78
C LYS A 21 -19.05 -8.41 5.07
N ASP A 22 -19.20 -9.72 4.96
CA ASP A 22 -18.14 -10.71 5.16
C ASP A 22 -17.06 -10.57 4.09
N ARG A 23 -17.47 -10.36 2.82
CA ARG A 23 -16.54 -10.07 1.71
C ARG A 23 -15.77 -8.77 1.94
N ALA A 24 -16.44 -7.71 2.38
CA ALA A 24 -15.80 -6.43 2.67
C ALA A 24 -14.82 -6.53 3.87
N THR A 25 -15.16 -7.33 4.87
CA THR A 25 -14.30 -7.57 6.04
C THR A 25 -13.05 -8.36 5.64
N ASN A 26 -13.23 -9.40 4.83
CA ASN A 26 -12.13 -10.21 4.32
C ASN A 26 -11.14 -9.38 3.47
N HIS A 27 -11.65 -8.52 2.59
CA HIS A 27 -10.80 -7.66 1.76
C HIS A 27 -9.96 -6.66 2.58
N ARG A 28 -10.54 -6.08 3.63
CA ARG A 28 -9.80 -5.20 4.56
C ARG A 28 -8.70 -5.95 5.30
N GLN A 29 -9.00 -7.13 5.85
CA GLN A 29 -8.01 -7.94 6.55
C GLN A 29 -6.86 -8.32 5.62
N GLN A 30 -7.18 -8.75 4.40
CA GLN A 30 -6.21 -9.04 3.35
C GLN A 30 -5.30 -7.84 3.05
N PHE A 31 -5.86 -6.63 2.93
CA PHE A 31 -5.07 -5.42 2.75
C PHE A 31 -4.17 -5.13 3.96
N ASP A 32 -4.69 -5.30 5.18
CA ASP A 32 -3.92 -5.10 6.41
C ASP A 32 -2.75 -6.08 6.54
N ASP A 33 -2.95 -7.35 6.17
CA ASP A 33 -1.91 -8.37 6.15
C ASP A 33 -0.83 -8.02 5.11
N TRP A 34 -1.24 -7.61 3.91
CA TRP A 34 -0.33 -7.13 2.86
C TRP A 34 0.46 -5.90 3.31
N ARG A 35 -0.22 -4.90 3.88
CA ARG A 35 0.41 -3.68 4.42
C ARG A 35 1.42 -4.04 5.50
N SER A 36 1.06 -4.93 6.42
CA SER A 36 1.94 -5.40 7.48
C SER A 36 3.22 -6.02 6.91
N CYS A 37 3.10 -6.88 5.90
CA CYS A 37 4.25 -7.43 5.18
C CYS A 37 5.13 -6.32 4.58
N MET A 38 4.53 -5.36 3.86
CA MET A 38 5.25 -4.27 3.20
C MET A 38 6.00 -3.39 4.21
N VAL A 39 5.38 -3.07 5.34
CA VAL A 39 5.98 -2.24 6.40
C VAL A 39 7.16 -2.95 7.08
N GLN A 40 7.12 -4.28 7.21
CA GLN A 40 8.26 -5.06 7.72
C GLN A 40 9.50 -4.99 6.80
N LYS A 41 9.33 -4.60 5.54
CA LYS A 41 10.45 -4.39 4.60
C LYS A 41 11.09 -3.01 4.71
N ILE A 42 10.55 -2.15 5.56
CA ILE A 42 11.06 -0.81 5.83
C ILE A 42 11.94 -0.87 7.09
N PRO A 43 13.05 -0.11 7.19
CA PRO A 43 13.81 -0.05 8.43
C PRO A 43 12.97 0.40 9.62
N ALA A 44 13.22 -0.21 10.79
CA ALA A 44 12.44 0.01 12.00
C ALA A 44 12.40 1.49 12.45
N ASP A 45 13.48 2.24 12.23
CA ASP A 45 13.56 3.67 12.55
C ASP A 45 12.71 4.57 11.61
N LYS A 46 12.19 3.99 10.51
CA LYS A 46 11.33 4.67 9.53
C LYS A 46 9.84 4.33 9.67
N VAL A 47 9.50 3.29 10.43
CA VAL A 47 8.12 2.87 10.67
C VAL A 47 7.27 3.96 11.35
N PRO A 48 7.77 4.71 12.35
CA PRO A 48 6.97 5.80 12.95
C PRO A 48 6.55 6.89 11.94
N GLN A 49 7.39 7.19 10.95
CA GLN A 49 7.13 8.18 9.91
C GLN A 49 6.09 7.64 8.91
N TYR A 50 6.15 6.35 8.60
CA TYR A 50 5.10 5.68 7.84
C TYR A 50 3.75 5.78 8.58
N ASP A 51 3.70 5.35 9.84
CA ASP A 51 2.46 5.27 10.62
C ASP A 51 1.81 6.65 10.82
N ALA A 52 2.63 7.68 11.09
CA ALA A 52 2.13 9.04 11.24
C ALA A 52 1.44 9.56 9.96
N CYS A 53 2.00 9.28 8.79
CA CYS A 53 1.44 9.72 7.52
C CYS A 53 0.26 8.86 7.05
N HIS A 54 0.34 7.55 7.23
CA HIS A 54 -0.76 6.63 6.97
C HIS A 54 -1.98 6.93 7.86
N GLY A 55 -1.75 7.22 9.15
CA GLY A 55 -2.79 7.50 10.14
C GLY A 55 -3.55 8.80 9.89
N ARG A 56 -2.86 9.85 9.41
CA ARG A 56 -3.49 11.15 9.09
C ARG A 56 -4.07 11.23 7.68
N SER A 57 -3.63 10.36 6.77
CA SER A 57 -4.13 10.34 5.39
C SER A 57 -5.59 9.91 5.33
N ARG A 58 -6.34 10.49 4.38
CA ARG A 58 -7.77 10.25 4.16
C ARG A 58 -7.97 9.64 2.78
N GLY A 59 -8.95 8.75 2.64
CA GLY A 59 -9.29 8.14 1.35
C GLY A 59 -9.16 6.63 1.40
N THR A 60 -8.84 6.02 0.26
CA THR A 60 -8.71 4.56 0.12
C THR A 60 -7.48 4.05 0.86
N ASP A 61 -7.49 2.77 1.26
CA ASP A 61 -6.37 2.15 1.98
C ASP A 61 -5.07 2.23 1.17
N MET A 62 -5.13 2.06 -0.16
CA MET A 62 -3.98 2.22 -1.06
C MET A 62 -3.46 3.66 -1.11
N HIS A 63 -4.33 4.67 -1.08
CA HIS A 63 -3.89 6.06 -1.02
C HIS A 63 -3.15 6.36 0.29
N ARG A 64 -3.73 5.93 1.42
CA ARG A 64 -3.11 6.08 2.74
C ARG A 64 -1.77 5.36 2.83
N PHE A 65 -1.68 4.17 2.24
CA PHE A 65 -0.45 3.40 2.15
C PHE A 65 0.64 4.12 1.35
N ARG A 66 0.28 4.67 0.18
CA ARG A 66 1.20 5.47 -0.65
C ARG A 66 1.69 6.72 0.07
N ASP A 67 0.82 7.39 0.82
CA ASP A 67 1.19 8.55 1.65
C ASP A 67 2.17 8.17 2.76
N GLY A 68 1.96 7.03 3.42
CA GLY A 68 2.91 6.46 4.38
C GLY A 68 4.29 6.25 3.77
N LEU A 69 4.36 5.58 2.62
CA LEU A 69 5.62 5.35 1.90
C LEU A 69 6.27 6.66 1.41
N GLN A 70 5.49 7.62 0.95
CA GLN A 70 6.02 8.93 0.57
C GLN A 70 6.71 9.61 1.76
N CYS A 71 6.18 9.49 2.98
CA CYS A 71 6.84 10.03 4.17
C CYS A 71 8.11 9.28 4.53
N VAL A 72 8.16 7.96 4.32
CA VAL A 72 9.42 7.20 4.43
C VAL A 72 10.46 7.74 3.46
N LEU A 73 10.12 7.91 2.18
CA LEU A 73 11.04 8.51 1.20
C LEU A 73 11.45 9.94 1.58
N SER A 74 10.52 10.73 2.11
CA SER A 74 10.82 12.10 2.57
C SER A 74 11.78 12.10 3.75
N SER A 75 11.70 11.11 4.66
CA SER A 75 12.59 10.99 5.82
C SER A 75 14.06 10.72 5.46
N TYR A 76 14.32 10.26 4.23
CA TYR A 76 15.65 10.12 3.67
C TYR A 76 16.21 11.41 3.05
N ASN A 77 15.45 12.51 3.09
CA ASN A 77 15.76 13.78 2.44
C ASN A 77 15.97 13.65 0.92
N ILE A 78 15.26 12.73 0.28
CA ILE A 78 15.30 12.55 -1.18
C ILE A 78 14.08 13.13 -1.89
N VAL A 79 13.03 13.52 -1.17
CA VAL A 79 11.81 14.12 -1.74
C VAL A 79 11.87 15.63 -1.56
N ASN A 80 11.73 16.38 -2.66
CA ASN A 80 11.53 17.83 -2.65
C ASN A 80 10.24 18.16 -3.42
N LYS A 81 9.21 18.63 -2.71
CA LYS A 81 7.85 18.81 -3.24
C LYS A 81 7.35 17.50 -3.89
N ASN A 82 7.32 17.47 -5.22
CA ASN A 82 6.85 16.34 -6.02
C ASN A 82 7.98 15.58 -6.71
N ASP A 83 9.23 15.98 -6.50
CA ASP A 83 10.38 15.42 -7.17
C ASP A 83 11.27 14.61 -6.22
N VAL A 84 11.94 13.59 -6.76
CA VAL A 84 12.83 12.68 -6.05
C VAL A 84 14.25 12.82 -6.58
N ASN A 85 15.21 12.98 -5.68
CA ASN A 85 16.62 12.95 -6.00
C ASN A 85 17.07 11.49 -6.22
N LEU A 86 17.08 11.06 -7.49
CA LEU A 86 17.42 9.70 -7.89
C LEU A 86 18.88 9.34 -7.60
N ASP A 87 19.81 10.28 -7.76
CA ASP A 87 21.22 10.07 -7.42
C ASP A 87 21.41 9.77 -5.93
N ARG A 88 20.74 10.55 -5.09
CA ARG A 88 20.77 10.34 -3.64
C ARG A 88 20.08 9.05 -3.24
N MET A 89 18.98 8.69 -3.90
CA MET A 89 18.30 7.41 -3.69
C MET A 89 19.27 6.24 -3.97
N ALA A 90 19.99 6.27 -5.09
CA ALA A 90 20.99 5.25 -5.41
C ALA A 90 22.15 5.19 -4.40
N GLN A 91 22.60 6.34 -3.89
CA GLN A 91 23.64 6.38 -2.84
C GLN A 91 23.17 5.73 -1.54
N LEU A 92 21.92 5.99 -1.13
CA LEU A 92 21.34 5.47 0.11
C LEU A 92 21.17 3.95 0.11
N ALA A 93 21.07 3.31 -1.06
CA ALA A 93 21.02 1.85 -1.17
C ALA A 93 22.18 1.14 -0.43
N ARG A 94 23.34 1.78 -0.34
CA ARG A 94 24.52 1.25 0.37
C ARG A 94 24.35 1.16 1.88
N THR A 95 23.39 1.90 2.43
CA THR A 95 23.13 2.01 3.87
C THR A 95 21.87 1.29 4.32
N ILE A 96 20.98 0.95 3.38
CA ILE A 96 19.74 0.22 3.65
C ILE A 96 20.08 -1.27 3.82
N THR A 97 19.61 -1.87 4.92
CA THR A 97 19.88 -3.28 5.23
C THR A 97 18.72 -4.19 4.83
N GLN A 98 17.51 -3.66 4.68
CA GLN A 98 16.33 -4.38 4.24
C GLN A 98 16.45 -4.67 2.76
N GLN A 99 16.64 -5.93 2.41
CA GLN A 99 17.02 -6.35 1.04
C GLN A 99 16.03 -5.85 -0.02
N ASP A 100 14.73 -5.94 0.22
CA ASP A 100 13.71 -5.53 -0.75
C ASP A 100 13.71 -4.00 -0.98
N LEU A 101 13.84 -3.22 0.09
CA LEU A 101 13.95 -1.76 -0.01
C LEU A 101 15.28 -1.33 -0.61
N LYS A 102 16.37 -2.01 -0.28
CA LYS A 102 17.68 -1.79 -0.90
C LYS A 102 17.60 -2.01 -2.40
N SER A 103 17.03 -3.13 -2.86
CA SER A 103 16.85 -3.39 -4.29
C SER A 103 15.96 -2.34 -4.96
N ALA A 104 14.93 -1.82 -4.29
CA ALA A 104 14.16 -0.70 -4.80
C ALA A 104 15.03 0.56 -4.99
N PHE A 105 15.89 0.87 -4.01
CA PHE A 105 16.80 2.03 -4.08
C PHE A 105 17.93 1.85 -5.10
N GLU A 106 18.27 0.62 -5.49
CA GLU A 106 19.24 0.34 -6.57
C GLU A 106 18.61 0.43 -7.96
N GLU A 107 17.37 -0.04 -8.12
CA GLU A 107 16.73 -0.19 -9.43
C GLU A 107 15.86 1.02 -9.83
N CYS A 108 15.10 1.60 -8.90
CA CYS A 108 14.20 2.72 -9.22
C CYS A 108 14.93 3.95 -9.81
N PRO A 109 16.13 4.33 -9.35
CA PRO A 109 16.88 5.44 -9.95
C PRO A 109 17.25 5.27 -11.41
N LYS A 110 17.29 4.04 -11.95
CA LYS A 110 17.65 3.78 -13.36
C LYS A 110 16.59 4.25 -14.36
N ASN A 111 15.40 4.61 -13.89
CA ASN A 111 14.32 5.13 -14.72
C ASN A 111 14.02 6.58 -14.35
N ASP A 112 14.39 7.52 -15.22
CA ASP A 112 14.19 8.97 -15.02
C ASP A 112 12.74 9.37 -14.76
N ARG A 113 11.75 8.55 -15.15
CA ARG A 113 10.34 8.81 -14.84
C ARG A 113 10.06 8.77 -13.34
N ASN A 114 10.90 8.05 -12.58
CA ASN A 114 10.82 7.97 -11.12
C ASN A 114 11.29 9.26 -10.44
N LYS A 115 11.77 10.27 -11.17
CA LYS A 115 12.01 11.60 -10.60
C LYS A 115 10.74 12.22 -10.03
N ARG A 116 9.54 11.74 -10.38
CA ARG A 116 8.27 12.15 -9.77
C ARG A 116 7.92 11.24 -8.61
N VAL A 117 7.58 11.81 -7.45
CA VAL A 117 7.33 11.08 -6.20
C VAL A 117 6.31 9.96 -6.34
N GLN A 118 5.23 10.18 -7.09
CA GLN A 118 4.20 9.16 -7.32
C GLN A 118 4.74 7.94 -8.10
N ARG A 119 5.68 8.18 -9.04
CA ARG A 119 6.34 7.11 -9.81
C ARG A 119 7.39 6.40 -8.97
N ALA A 120 8.19 7.14 -8.19
CA ALA A 120 9.12 6.55 -7.23
C ALA A 120 8.42 5.66 -6.20
N VAL A 121 7.34 6.15 -5.58
CA VAL A 121 6.53 5.38 -4.63
C VAL A 121 6.01 4.12 -5.29
N LYS A 122 5.41 4.22 -6.49
CA LYS A 122 4.97 3.02 -7.23
C LYS A 122 6.12 2.04 -7.47
N CYS A 123 7.29 2.52 -7.90
CA CYS A 123 8.43 1.65 -8.14
C CYS A 123 8.89 0.93 -6.85
N VAL A 124 8.94 1.64 -5.72
CA VAL A 124 9.26 1.03 -4.43
C VAL A 124 8.25 -0.05 -4.06
N ILE A 125 6.95 0.23 -4.26
CA ILE A 125 5.87 -0.75 -4.02
C ILE A 125 6.10 -2.01 -4.86
N ASP A 126 6.33 -1.87 -6.16
CA ASP A 126 6.52 -3.00 -7.09
C ASP A 126 7.72 -3.89 -6.67
N HIS A 127 8.72 -3.31 -6.00
CA HIS A 127 9.86 -4.05 -5.46
C HIS A 127 9.54 -4.78 -4.16
N LEU A 128 8.86 -4.13 -3.22
CA LEU A 128 8.46 -4.75 -1.96
C LEU A 128 7.43 -5.86 -2.16
N GLU A 129 6.53 -5.71 -3.14
CA GLU A 129 5.51 -6.70 -3.50
C GLU A 129 6.09 -8.03 -3.98
N ARG A 130 7.36 -8.07 -4.41
CA ARG A 130 8.02 -9.32 -4.83
C ARG A 130 8.04 -10.38 -3.74
N THR A 131 8.06 -9.95 -2.48
CA THR A 131 8.05 -10.83 -1.31
C THR A 131 6.81 -10.63 -0.42
N CYS A 132 5.93 -9.70 -0.80
CA CYS A 132 4.66 -9.38 -0.14
C CYS A 132 3.52 -9.47 -1.18
N PRO A 133 2.97 -10.67 -1.44
CA PRO A 133 2.00 -10.86 -2.51
C PRO A 133 0.74 -10.03 -2.26
N VAL A 134 0.29 -9.34 -3.31
CA VAL A 134 -0.95 -8.54 -3.30
C VAL A 134 -2.15 -9.49 -3.12
N PRO A 135 -3.10 -9.18 -2.22
CA PRO A 135 -4.27 -10.03 -2.05
C PRO A 135 -5.14 -10.08 -3.30
N ASP A 136 -5.77 -11.23 -3.55
CA ASP A 136 -6.66 -11.42 -4.69
C ASP A 136 -7.82 -10.40 -4.64
N GLY A 137 -7.86 -9.52 -5.65
CA GLY A 137 -8.85 -8.44 -5.74
C GLY A 137 -8.39 -7.06 -5.23
N ALA A 138 -7.17 -6.91 -4.72
CA ALA A 138 -6.54 -5.59 -4.52
C ALA A 138 -5.84 -5.06 -5.80
N ALA A 139 -5.57 -5.94 -6.76
CA ALA A 139 -4.98 -5.63 -8.07
C ALA A 139 -5.96 -4.94 -9.05
N GLY A 140 -7.00 -4.26 -8.56
CA GLY A 140 -7.98 -3.53 -9.37
C GLY A 140 -7.48 -2.18 -9.87
N SER A 141 -6.23 -2.08 -10.34
CA SER A 141 -5.65 -0.92 -11.07
C SER A 141 -4.21 -1.23 -11.51
N ARG A 142 -3.99 -2.32 -12.25
CA ARG A 142 -2.75 -2.47 -13.05
C ARG A 142 -2.97 -1.76 -14.39
N GLU A 143 -2.91 -0.44 -14.38
CA GLU A 143 -2.79 0.43 -15.56
C GLU A 143 -1.78 1.55 -15.28
#